data_AF-A0AAW2NXU7-F1
#
_entry.id   AF-A0AAW2NXU7-F1
#
_cell.length_a   1.000
_cell.length_b   1.000
_cell.length_c   1.000
_cell.angle_alpha   90.00
_cell.angle_beta   90.00
_cell.angle_gamma   90.00
#
_symmetry.space_group_name_H-M   'P 1'
#
loop_
_entity.id
_entity.type
_entity.pdbx_description
1 polymer ?
#
loop_
_entity_poly.entity_id
_entity_poly.type
_entity_poly.pdbx_seq_one_letter_code
_entity_poly.pdbx_strand_id
1 'polypeptide(L)'
;MFDIAEDSAPSPDGYSSAFFKASWSVVGHEVSAAIGEFFRSGKILKQINATLLVLIPKVQMLSLVADYRPISCCNVIYKTITKIIVNRMQLVLDLLIDHSQNAFVPGRNISDNILLAQELLAGYNQTRLPPRCTIKVDLQKAYDSVEWDFLLEALKLFNFLLALLAGLSNVFQLPHSQSPLMDRSMIFFRVLEVFVRVIQCHHTSLFLSWKLGILFYDTEADIDSIQVIKDTLSEFAALSGLKVNPHKSQIILSKAVQQDKQQMIDVLGFQEGFLPVRYLGVPLISSRLKIADCKPLIDKLDSRIAGWSHLNLSFAGRAQLIQSVLSTLHSY
;
A
#
# COMPACT_ATOMS: atom_id res chain seq x y z
N MET A 1 -17.99 -13.23 -7.61
CA MET A 1 -17.38 -14.26 -8.48
C MET A 1 -17.24 -13.77 -9.91
N PHE A 2 -18.29 -13.26 -10.55
CA PHE A 2 -18.25 -12.81 -11.95
C PHE A 2 -17.27 -11.65 -12.22
N ASP A 3 -17.00 -10.82 -11.21
CA ASP A 3 -15.98 -9.75 -11.27
C ASP A 3 -14.53 -10.24 -11.16
N ILE A 4 -14.31 -11.53 -10.86
CA ILE A 4 -12.96 -12.10 -10.78
C ILE A 4 -12.50 -12.42 -12.20
N ALA A 5 -11.32 -11.91 -12.58
CA ALA A 5 -10.72 -12.16 -13.88
C ALA A 5 -10.49 -13.65 -14.14
N GLU A 6 -10.78 -14.11 -15.36
CA GLU A 6 -10.80 -15.54 -15.75
C GLU A 6 -9.41 -16.15 -15.90
N ASP A 7 -8.43 -15.32 -16.19
CA ASP A 7 -7.01 -15.65 -16.37
C ASP A 7 -6.25 -15.78 -15.04
N SER A 8 -6.92 -15.60 -13.91
CA SER A 8 -6.28 -15.75 -12.60
C SER A 8 -5.80 -17.18 -12.36
N ALA A 9 -4.56 -17.32 -11.88
CA ALA A 9 -3.96 -18.62 -11.58
C ALA A 9 -4.82 -19.43 -10.58
N PRO A 10 -4.98 -20.74 -10.81
CA PRO A 10 -5.80 -21.59 -9.95
C PRO A 10 -5.19 -21.77 -8.56
N SER A 11 -6.02 -22.23 -7.63
CA SER A 11 -5.61 -22.56 -6.27
C SER A 11 -5.15 -24.04 -6.19
N PRO A 12 -4.83 -24.59 -5.00
CA PRO A 12 -4.52 -26.01 -4.85
C PRO A 12 -5.57 -26.98 -5.43
N ASP A 13 -6.82 -26.53 -5.57
CA ASP A 13 -7.91 -27.31 -6.14
C ASP A 13 -7.93 -27.38 -7.68
N GLY A 14 -7.06 -26.61 -8.36
CA GLY A 14 -6.94 -26.61 -9.82
C GLY A 14 -8.03 -25.83 -10.56
N TYR A 15 -9.02 -25.24 -9.87
CA TYR A 15 -10.13 -24.54 -10.52
C TYR A 15 -9.91 -23.03 -10.56
N SER A 16 -10.03 -22.44 -11.75
CA SER A 16 -10.02 -20.98 -11.95
C SER A 16 -11.44 -20.41 -11.92
N SER A 17 -11.55 -19.09 -11.85
CA SER A 17 -12.85 -18.40 -11.99
C SER A 17 -13.52 -18.70 -13.33
N ALA A 18 -12.76 -18.95 -14.41
CA ALA A 18 -13.30 -19.34 -15.71
C ALA A 18 -14.14 -20.62 -15.63
N PHE A 19 -13.64 -21.63 -14.91
CA PHE A 19 -14.37 -22.89 -14.70
C PHE A 19 -15.73 -22.66 -14.02
N PHE A 20 -15.75 -21.90 -12.93
CA PHE A 20 -16.97 -21.63 -12.18
C PHE A 20 -17.99 -20.83 -12.99
N LYS A 21 -17.54 -19.87 -13.81
CA LYS A 21 -18.42 -19.09 -14.68
C LYS A 21 -19.00 -19.95 -15.81
N ALA A 22 -18.17 -20.75 -16.47
CA ALA A 22 -18.60 -21.65 -17.55
C ALA A 22 -19.56 -22.74 -17.05
N SER A 23 -19.35 -23.23 -15.83
CA SER A 23 -20.13 -24.32 -15.24
C SER A 23 -21.20 -23.84 -14.26
N TRP A 24 -21.57 -22.54 -14.29
CA TRP A 24 -22.43 -21.94 -13.28
C TRP A 24 -23.82 -22.59 -13.19
N SER A 25 -24.35 -23.07 -14.31
CA SER A 25 -25.62 -23.80 -14.34
C SER A 25 -25.59 -25.12 -13.56
N VAL A 26 -24.40 -25.67 -13.30
CA VAL A 26 -24.20 -26.92 -12.58
C VAL A 26 -23.79 -26.68 -11.14
N VAL A 27 -22.84 -25.77 -10.87
CA VAL A 27 -22.25 -25.58 -9.53
C VAL A 27 -22.74 -24.34 -8.79
N GLY A 28 -23.51 -23.47 -9.45
CA GLY A 28 -23.84 -22.14 -8.94
C GLY A 28 -24.70 -22.16 -7.68
N HIS A 29 -25.59 -23.15 -7.55
CA HIS A 29 -26.44 -23.30 -6.38
C HIS A 29 -25.62 -23.67 -5.14
N GLU A 30 -24.75 -24.68 -5.24
CA GLU A 30 -23.88 -25.15 -4.17
C GLU A 30 -22.88 -24.08 -3.74
N VAL A 31 -22.27 -23.39 -4.72
CA VAL A 31 -21.34 -22.28 -4.45
C VAL A 31 -22.05 -21.15 -3.70
N SER A 32 -23.26 -20.77 -4.14
CA SER A 32 -24.04 -19.71 -3.48
C SER A 32 -24.45 -20.12 -2.07
N ALA A 33 -24.87 -21.37 -1.88
CA ALA A 33 -25.21 -21.92 -0.57
C ALA A 33 -24.00 -21.93 0.38
N ALA A 34 -22.81 -22.34 -0.10
CA ALA A 34 -21.58 -22.34 0.68
C ALA A 34 -21.17 -20.93 1.12
N ILE A 35 -21.24 -19.96 0.20
CA ILE A 35 -20.97 -18.54 0.53
C ILE A 35 -22.00 -18.00 1.53
N GLY A 36 -23.28 -18.33 1.34
CA GLY A 36 -24.35 -17.92 2.26
C GLY A 36 -24.22 -18.54 3.64
N GLU A 37 -23.77 -19.79 3.74
CA GLU A 37 -23.45 -20.45 5.01
C GLU A 37 -22.27 -19.79 5.73
N PHE A 38 -21.23 -19.38 5.00
CA PHE A 38 -20.12 -18.61 5.58
C PHE A 38 -20.63 -17.33 6.26
N PHE A 39 -21.49 -16.54 5.60
CA PHE A 39 -22.00 -15.31 6.19
C PHE A 39 -23.01 -15.53 7.34
N ARG A 40 -23.63 -16.71 7.43
CA ARG A 40 -24.53 -17.08 8.55
C ARG A 40 -23.77 -17.62 9.76
N SER A 41 -22.81 -18.52 9.53
CA SER A 41 -22.09 -19.24 10.59
C SER A 41 -20.74 -18.63 10.95
N GLY A 42 -20.18 -17.78 10.08
CA GLY A 42 -18.80 -17.29 10.16
C GLY A 42 -17.74 -18.35 9.88
N LYS A 43 -18.10 -19.59 9.51
CA LYS A 43 -17.15 -20.70 9.36
C LYS A 43 -16.81 -20.97 7.89
N ILE A 44 -15.54 -21.30 7.64
CA ILE A 44 -15.04 -21.70 6.32
C ILE A 44 -14.39 -23.07 6.39
N LEU A 45 -14.58 -23.89 5.36
CA LEU A 45 -13.92 -25.20 5.27
C LEU A 45 -12.42 -25.03 5.07
N LYS A 46 -11.61 -25.86 5.74
CA LYS A 46 -10.14 -25.81 5.66
C LYS A 46 -9.62 -25.95 4.23
N GLN A 47 -10.31 -26.75 3.41
CA GLN A 47 -9.99 -26.97 2.00
C GLN A 47 -10.18 -25.70 1.16
N ILE A 48 -11.24 -24.92 1.44
CA ILE A 48 -11.48 -23.64 0.76
C ILE A 48 -10.45 -22.60 1.21
N ASN A 49 -9.99 -22.68 2.47
CA ASN A 49 -8.96 -21.80 3.01
C ASN A 49 -7.51 -22.23 2.63
N ALA A 50 -7.35 -23.35 1.92
CA ALA A 50 -6.04 -23.80 1.48
C ALA A 50 -5.45 -22.83 0.44
N THR A 51 -4.17 -22.51 0.58
CA THR A 51 -3.47 -21.52 -0.24
C THR A 51 -2.18 -22.11 -0.77
N LEU A 52 -1.93 -21.96 -2.08
CA LEU A 52 -0.65 -22.30 -2.70
C LEU A 52 0.27 -21.08 -2.67
N LEU A 53 1.46 -21.20 -2.06
CA LEU A 53 2.46 -20.13 -2.05
C LEU A 53 3.39 -20.27 -3.27
N VAL A 54 3.35 -19.31 -4.18
CA VAL A 54 4.19 -19.24 -5.38
C VAL A 54 5.22 -18.13 -5.22
N LEU A 55 6.50 -18.42 -5.47
CA LEU A 55 7.58 -17.43 -5.39
C LEU A 55 7.83 -16.82 -6.77
N ILE A 56 7.61 -15.52 -6.92
CA ILE A 56 7.90 -14.79 -8.16
C ILE A 56 9.20 -13.98 -8.02
N PRO A 57 10.20 -14.15 -8.90
CA PRO A 57 11.40 -13.33 -8.94
C PRO A 57 11.10 -11.82 -8.99
N LYS A 58 11.71 -11.02 -8.12
CA LYS A 58 11.65 -9.53 -8.20
C LYS A 58 12.75 -8.96 -9.08
N VAL A 59 13.89 -9.65 -9.16
CA VAL A 59 15.11 -9.22 -9.87
C VAL A 59 15.65 -10.35 -10.74
N GLN A 60 16.43 -10.02 -11.77
CA GLN A 60 16.96 -10.98 -12.73
C GLN A 60 18.03 -11.90 -12.14
N MET A 61 18.88 -11.39 -11.23
CA MET A 61 19.88 -12.20 -10.54
C MET A 61 19.40 -12.51 -9.12
N LEU A 62 19.10 -13.78 -8.88
CA LEU A 62 18.51 -14.27 -7.63
C LEU A 62 19.63 -14.86 -6.77
N SER A 63 19.87 -14.28 -5.59
CA SER A 63 20.86 -14.80 -4.64
C SER A 63 20.26 -15.04 -3.25
N LEU A 64 19.16 -14.36 -2.92
CA LEU A 64 18.51 -14.41 -1.60
C LEU A 64 17.02 -14.72 -1.71
N VAL A 65 16.46 -15.34 -0.67
CA VAL A 65 14.99 -15.55 -0.55
C VAL A 65 14.22 -14.22 -0.60
N ALA A 66 14.83 -13.13 -0.11
CA ALA A 66 14.26 -11.78 -0.15
C ALA A 66 14.04 -11.24 -1.58
N ASP A 67 14.76 -11.78 -2.57
CA ASP A 67 14.64 -11.43 -3.99
C ASP A 67 13.38 -12.00 -4.63
N TYR A 68 12.66 -12.87 -3.92
CA TYR A 68 11.38 -13.39 -4.35
C TYR A 68 10.23 -12.60 -3.71
N ARG A 69 9.16 -12.44 -4.46
CA ARG A 69 7.86 -11.99 -3.98
C ARG A 69 6.99 -13.22 -3.78
N PRO A 70 6.61 -13.55 -2.53
CA PRO A 70 5.60 -14.57 -2.30
C PRO A 70 4.24 -14.07 -2.83
N ILE A 71 3.55 -14.92 -3.59
CA ILE A 71 2.17 -14.75 -4.02
C ILE A 71 1.36 -15.93 -3.52
N SER A 72 0.26 -15.62 -2.86
CA SER A 72 -0.67 -16.60 -2.32
C SER A 72 -1.83 -16.83 -3.29
N CYS A 73 -1.84 -18.00 -3.93
CA CYS A 73 -2.93 -18.45 -4.79
C CYS A 73 -4.00 -19.14 -3.94
N CYS A 74 -5.06 -18.39 -3.61
CA CYS A 74 -6.21 -18.86 -2.83
C CYS A 74 -7.38 -19.30 -3.73
N ASN A 75 -8.27 -20.08 -3.13
CA ASN A 75 -9.47 -20.64 -3.76
C ASN A 75 -10.40 -19.55 -4.32
N VAL A 76 -11.09 -19.82 -5.42
CA VAL A 76 -12.04 -18.88 -6.03
C VAL A 76 -13.23 -18.58 -5.10
N ILE A 77 -13.70 -19.56 -4.33
CA ILE A 77 -14.75 -19.38 -3.32
C ILE A 77 -14.25 -18.44 -2.21
N TYR A 78 -13.03 -18.65 -1.71
CA TYR A 78 -12.38 -17.75 -0.76
C TYR A 78 -12.31 -16.32 -1.31
N LYS A 79 -11.76 -16.15 -2.53
CA LYS A 79 -11.67 -14.85 -3.21
C LYS A 79 -13.05 -14.21 -3.41
N THR A 80 -14.10 -15.00 -3.59
CA THR A 80 -15.47 -14.49 -3.73
C THR A 80 -16.00 -13.97 -2.41
N ILE A 81 -15.81 -14.72 -1.31
CA ILE A 81 -16.19 -14.31 0.04
C ILE A 81 -15.52 -12.99 0.41
N THR A 82 -14.20 -12.91 0.26
CA THR A 82 -13.43 -11.72 0.60
C THR A 82 -13.78 -10.53 -0.29
N LYS A 83 -14.02 -10.75 -1.59
CA LYS A 83 -14.51 -9.71 -2.50
C LYS A 83 -15.88 -9.15 -2.09
N ILE A 84 -16.81 -9.99 -1.61
CA ILE A 84 -18.11 -9.53 -1.09
C ILE A 84 -17.90 -8.65 0.14
N ILE A 85 -17.03 -9.06 1.07
CA ILE A 85 -16.68 -8.28 2.26
C ILE A 85 -16.11 -6.92 1.84
N VAL A 86 -15.09 -6.94 0.98
CA VAL A 86 -14.44 -5.75 0.43
C VAL A 86 -15.47 -4.81 -0.20
N ASN A 87 -16.33 -5.29 -1.09
CA ASN A 87 -17.32 -4.45 -1.76
C ASN A 87 -18.31 -3.83 -0.78
N ARG A 88 -18.72 -4.54 0.29
CA ARG A 88 -19.57 -3.98 1.35
C ARG A 88 -18.84 -2.92 2.17
N MET A 89 -17.58 -3.15 2.50
CA MET A 89 -16.74 -2.18 3.22
C MET A 89 -16.44 -0.93 2.37
N GLN A 90 -16.39 -1.05 1.04
CA GLN A 90 -16.17 0.09 0.15
C GLN A 90 -17.29 1.14 0.27
N LEU A 91 -18.53 0.72 0.53
CA LEU A 91 -19.69 1.64 0.63
C LEU A 91 -19.57 2.67 1.74
N VAL A 92 -18.79 2.36 2.79
CA VAL A 92 -18.55 3.27 3.92
C VAL A 92 -17.13 3.83 3.91
N LEU A 93 -16.34 3.55 2.87
CA LEU A 93 -14.91 3.92 2.82
C LEU A 93 -14.72 5.41 2.95
N ASP A 94 -15.35 6.18 2.09
CA ASP A 94 -15.17 7.64 2.03
C ASP A 94 -15.62 8.39 3.28
N LEU A 95 -16.45 7.77 4.14
CA LEU A 95 -16.89 8.37 5.42
C LEU A 95 -15.88 8.18 6.54
N LEU A 96 -15.00 7.18 6.40
CA LEU A 96 -14.05 6.82 7.43
C LEU A 96 -12.70 7.46 7.11
N ILE A 97 -12.20 7.30 5.88
CA ILE A 97 -10.84 7.73 5.52
C ILE A 97 -10.72 9.21 5.16
N ASP A 98 -9.59 9.81 5.51
CA ASP A 98 -9.24 11.20 5.19
C ASP A 98 -9.10 11.39 3.67
N HIS A 99 -9.41 12.58 3.16
CA HIS A 99 -9.31 12.91 1.73
C HIS A 99 -7.88 12.79 1.16
N SER A 100 -6.84 12.86 1.99
CA SER A 100 -5.44 12.64 1.59
C SER A 100 -5.09 11.16 1.30
N GLN A 101 -5.97 10.23 1.67
CA GLN A 101 -5.75 8.80 1.47
C GLN A 101 -6.32 8.37 0.12
N ASN A 102 -5.48 8.33 -0.93
CA ASN A 102 -5.96 8.12 -2.30
C ASN A 102 -5.81 6.69 -2.83
N ALA A 103 -4.89 5.88 -2.33
CA ALA A 103 -4.74 4.55 -2.93
C ALA A 103 -5.86 3.60 -2.55
N PHE A 104 -6.26 2.80 -3.55
CA PHE A 104 -7.27 1.75 -3.43
C PHE A 104 -8.68 2.27 -3.06
N VAL A 105 -8.90 3.58 -3.21
CA VAL A 105 -10.21 4.22 -3.09
C VAL A 105 -10.73 4.54 -4.50
N PRO A 106 -11.88 3.96 -4.92
CA PRO A 106 -12.46 4.29 -6.20
C PRO A 106 -12.68 5.81 -6.34
N GLY A 107 -12.30 6.38 -7.49
CA GLY A 107 -12.49 7.80 -7.78
C GLY A 107 -11.39 8.73 -7.26
N ARG A 108 -10.43 8.27 -6.44
CA ARG A 108 -9.28 9.08 -6.01
C ARG A 108 -8.06 8.77 -6.86
N ASN A 109 -7.32 9.81 -7.25
CA ASN A 109 -6.12 9.66 -8.06
C ASN A 109 -4.86 9.73 -7.19
N ILE A 110 -3.90 8.84 -7.46
CA ILE A 110 -2.61 8.86 -6.81
C ILE A 110 -1.74 10.05 -7.22
N SER A 111 -2.03 10.68 -8.36
CA SER A 111 -1.38 11.93 -8.78
C SER A 111 -1.58 13.04 -7.76
N ASP A 112 -2.77 13.14 -7.15
CA ASP A 112 -3.09 14.22 -6.22
C ASP A 112 -2.20 14.15 -4.98
N ASN A 113 -1.83 12.93 -4.60
CA ASN A 113 -0.91 12.65 -3.51
C ASN A 113 0.53 13.05 -3.82
N ILE A 114 0.95 12.94 -5.09
CA ILE A 114 2.24 13.46 -5.54
C ILE A 114 2.22 14.99 -5.50
N LEU A 115 1.12 15.62 -5.94
CA LEU A 115 0.95 17.07 -5.89
C LEU A 115 0.97 17.60 -4.45
N LEU A 116 0.27 16.94 -3.53
CA LEU A 116 0.24 17.32 -2.13
C LEU A 116 1.63 17.17 -1.48
N ALA A 117 2.33 16.06 -1.74
CA ALA A 117 3.71 15.89 -1.26
C ALA A 117 4.67 16.94 -1.84
N GLN A 118 4.44 17.36 -3.08
CA GLN A 118 5.19 18.42 -3.75
C GLN A 118 4.93 19.80 -3.13
N GLU A 119 3.67 20.11 -2.78
CA GLU A 119 3.29 21.34 -2.08
C GLU A 119 3.87 21.42 -0.66
N LEU A 120 3.91 20.31 0.09
CA LEU A 120 4.54 20.29 1.43
C LEU A 120 6.01 20.70 1.37
N LEU A 121 6.72 20.16 0.39
CA LEU A 121 8.14 20.43 0.18
C LEU A 121 8.39 21.76 -0.54
N ALA A 122 7.33 22.49 -0.92
CA ALA A 122 7.45 23.79 -1.55
C ALA A 122 8.14 24.79 -0.59
N GLY A 123 9.09 25.54 -1.14
CA GLY A 123 9.82 26.53 -0.37
C GLY A 123 10.89 25.99 0.59
N TYR A 124 11.14 24.66 0.63
CA TYR A 124 12.22 24.09 1.45
C TYR A 124 13.61 24.65 1.14
N ASN A 125 13.81 25.21 -0.05
CA ASN A 125 15.05 25.89 -0.43
C ASN A 125 15.12 27.38 -0.03
N GLN A 126 14.05 27.94 0.55
CA GLN A 126 13.97 29.36 0.91
C GLN A 126 14.30 29.54 2.40
N THR A 127 15.36 30.29 2.70
CA THR A 127 15.78 30.59 4.10
C THR A 127 14.89 31.60 4.80
N ARG A 128 14.08 32.36 4.04
CA ARG A 128 13.14 33.37 4.57
C ARG A 128 11.85 32.78 5.16
N LEU A 129 11.59 31.49 4.92
CA LEU A 129 10.41 30.80 5.43
C LEU A 129 10.70 30.23 6.82
N PRO A 130 9.67 29.95 7.64
CA PRO A 130 9.86 29.31 8.93
C PRO A 130 10.62 27.98 8.82
N PRO A 131 11.48 27.64 9.79
CA PRO A 131 12.11 26.32 9.89
C PRO A 131 11.05 25.21 9.99
N ARG A 132 11.02 24.35 8.98
CA ARG A 132 10.14 23.17 8.92
C ARG A 132 10.91 21.92 8.56
N CYS A 133 10.37 20.77 8.96
CA CYS A 133 10.87 19.46 8.57
C CYS A 133 9.74 18.55 8.09
N THR A 134 10.07 17.72 7.09
CA THR A 134 9.20 16.70 6.55
C THR A 134 9.77 15.34 6.93
N ILE A 135 9.02 14.54 7.66
CA ILE A 135 9.38 13.17 8.02
C ILE A 135 8.68 12.22 7.07
N LYS A 136 9.47 11.49 6.29
CA LYS A 136 9.01 10.41 5.43
C LYS A 136 9.20 9.09 6.17
N VAL A 137 8.12 8.44 6.58
CA VAL A 137 8.16 7.17 7.31
C VAL A 137 7.87 6.02 6.36
N ASP A 138 8.67 4.95 6.41
CA ASP A 138 8.44 3.70 5.68
C ASP A 138 8.18 2.57 6.68
N LEU A 139 7.05 1.88 6.61
CA LEU A 139 6.69 0.81 7.53
C LEU A 139 7.28 -0.54 7.09
N GLN A 140 7.84 -1.30 8.03
CA GLN A 140 8.36 -2.64 7.79
C GLN A 140 7.21 -3.61 7.51
N LYS A 141 7.24 -4.24 6.33
CA LYS A 141 6.34 -5.35 5.94
C LYS A 141 4.90 -5.11 6.40
N ALA A 142 4.36 -3.93 6.08
CA ALA A 142 3.14 -3.42 6.68
C ALA A 142 1.97 -4.45 6.65
N TYR A 143 1.80 -5.19 5.55
CA TYR A 143 0.77 -6.23 5.41
C TYR A 143 1.02 -7.51 6.23
N ASP A 144 2.26 -7.78 6.61
CA ASP A 144 2.68 -9.00 7.32
C ASP A 144 2.83 -8.78 8.83
N SER A 145 3.06 -7.53 9.26
CA SER A 145 3.45 -7.19 10.64
C SER A 145 2.34 -6.59 11.51
N VAL A 146 1.15 -6.35 10.95
CA VAL A 146 0.04 -5.82 11.74
C VAL A 146 -0.52 -6.87 12.69
N GLU A 147 -0.77 -6.47 13.94
CA GLU A 147 -1.39 -7.31 14.95
C GLU A 147 -2.90 -7.47 14.70
N TRP A 148 -3.38 -8.71 14.81
CA TRP A 148 -4.78 -9.03 14.51
C TRP A 148 -5.76 -8.47 15.54
N ASP A 149 -5.39 -8.51 16.82
CA ASP A 149 -6.23 -7.98 17.89
C ASP A 149 -6.43 -6.47 17.70
N PHE A 150 -5.38 -5.74 17.32
CA PHE A 150 -5.48 -4.33 16.96
C PHE A 150 -6.43 -4.10 15.78
N LEU A 151 -6.35 -4.91 14.72
CA LEU A 151 -7.26 -4.80 13.59
C LEU A 151 -8.73 -5.03 14.00
N LEU A 152 -8.97 -6.04 14.84
CA LEU A 152 -10.32 -6.39 15.30
C LEU A 152 -10.91 -5.30 16.20
N GLU A 153 -10.12 -4.76 17.13
CA GLU A 153 -10.55 -3.64 17.98
C GLU A 153 -10.82 -2.37 17.15
N ALA A 154 -9.97 -2.06 16.17
CA ALA A 154 -10.20 -0.97 15.24
C ALA A 154 -11.53 -1.12 14.48
N LEU A 155 -11.83 -2.32 13.96
CA LEU A 155 -13.10 -2.56 13.25
C LEU A 155 -14.31 -2.51 14.18
N LYS A 156 -14.18 -2.90 15.46
CA LYS A 156 -15.24 -2.74 16.47
C LYS A 156 -15.52 -1.24 16.73
N LEU A 157 -14.48 -0.42 16.83
CA LEU A 157 -14.62 1.03 17.02
C LEU A 157 -15.38 1.71 15.87
N PHE A 158 -15.17 1.25 14.63
CA PHE A 158 -15.93 1.70 13.45
C PHE A 158 -17.33 1.08 13.32
N ASN A 159 -17.79 0.34 14.34
CA ASN A 159 -19.13 -0.24 14.44
C ASN A 159 -19.46 -1.23 13.30
N PHE A 160 -18.45 -1.95 12.79
CA PHE A 160 -18.69 -3.04 11.83
C PHE A 160 -19.41 -4.21 12.51
N LEU A 161 -20.35 -4.84 11.78
CA LEU A 161 -21.22 -5.90 12.30
C LEU A 161 -20.42 -7.08 12.89
N LEU A 162 -20.79 -7.54 14.09
CA LEU A 162 -20.14 -8.67 14.78
C LEU A 162 -20.07 -9.96 13.93
N ALA A 163 -21.06 -10.22 13.07
CA ALA A 163 -21.05 -11.36 12.15
C ALA A 163 -19.94 -11.25 11.09
N LEU A 164 -19.63 -10.03 10.64
CA LEU A 164 -18.50 -9.78 9.75
C LEU A 164 -17.18 -10.04 10.49
N LEU A 165 -17.05 -9.55 11.73
CA LEU A 165 -15.86 -9.74 12.56
C LEU A 165 -15.60 -11.22 12.88
N ALA A 166 -16.64 -11.99 13.21
CA ALA A 166 -16.53 -13.44 13.44
C ALA A 166 -16.10 -14.19 12.16
N GLY A 167 -16.62 -13.80 11.00
CA GLY A 167 -16.18 -14.34 9.71
C GLY A 167 -14.73 -14.01 9.40
N LEU A 168 -14.29 -12.77 9.65
CA LEU A 168 -12.91 -12.33 9.45
C LEU A 168 -11.94 -13.14 10.32
N SER A 169 -12.23 -13.31 11.61
CA SER A 169 -11.37 -14.11 12.49
C SER A 169 -11.15 -15.54 11.98
N ASN A 170 -12.16 -16.20 11.42
CA ASN A 170 -12.03 -17.55 10.87
C ASN A 170 -11.38 -17.59 9.47
N VAL A 171 -11.55 -16.54 8.66
CA VAL A 171 -10.83 -16.37 7.38
C VAL A 171 -9.32 -16.19 7.62
N PHE A 172 -8.93 -15.54 8.72
CA PHE A 172 -7.53 -15.17 9.01
C PHE A 172 -6.81 -16.06 10.02
N GLN A 173 -7.48 -17.02 10.66
CA GLN A 173 -6.91 -18.00 11.63
C GLN A 173 -5.87 -18.99 11.05
N LEU A 174 -5.29 -18.71 9.87
CA LEU A 174 -4.13 -19.45 9.40
C LEU A 174 -2.87 -18.99 10.16
N PRO A 175 -1.91 -19.89 10.43
CA PRO A 175 -0.64 -19.51 11.06
C PRO A 175 0.01 -18.36 10.28
N HIS A 176 0.65 -17.45 11.02
CA HIS A 176 1.09 -16.09 10.64
C HIS A 176 1.91 -15.96 9.33
N SER A 177 2.30 -17.06 8.71
CA SER A 177 3.14 -17.10 7.51
C SER A 177 2.42 -17.39 6.18
N GLN A 178 1.10 -17.68 6.16
CA GLN A 178 0.44 -18.22 4.95
C GLN A 178 -0.89 -17.58 4.52
N SER A 179 -1.43 -16.55 5.20
CA SER A 179 -2.71 -15.97 4.75
C SER A 179 -2.56 -15.06 3.51
N PRO A 180 -3.45 -15.14 2.51
CA PRO A 180 -3.23 -14.53 1.21
C PRO A 180 -3.09 -13.01 1.19
N LEU A 181 -2.01 -12.53 0.57
CA LEU A 181 -1.62 -11.12 0.46
C LEU A 181 -2.67 -10.19 -0.20
N MET A 182 -3.56 -10.70 -1.06
CA MET A 182 -4.43 -9.82 -1.86
C MET A 182 -5.55 -9.16 -1.05
N ASP A 183 -6.12 -9.85 -0.07
CA ASP A 183 -7.24 -9.32 0.75
C ASP A 183 -6.80 -8.60 2.03
N ARG A 184 -5.53 -8.72 2.42
CA ARG A 184 -4.99 -7.92 3.51
C ARG A 184 -4.96 -6.44 3.17
N SER A 185 -4.78 -6.09 1.90
CA SER A 185 -4.60 -4.69 1.49
C SER A 185 -5.75 -3.79 1.98
N MET A 186 -7.00 -4.18 1.77
CA MET A 186 -8.15 -3.36 2.14
C MET A 186 -8.48 -3.30 3.63
N ILE A 187 -8.32 -4.40 4.37
CA ILE A 187 -8.53 -4.43 5.82
C ILE A 187 -7.39 -3.68 6.53
N PHE A 188 -6.17 -3.83 6.03
CA PHE A 188 -4.99 -3.10 6.50
C PHE A 188 -5.16 -1.56 6.37
N PHE A 189 -5.77 -1.07 5.29
CA PHE A 189 -6.05 0.37 5.12
C PHE A 189 -6.95 0.95 6.22
N ARG A 190 -7.86 0.15 6.80
CA ARG A 190 -8.81 0.60 7.84
C ARG A 190 -8.16 0.81 9.19
N VAL A 191 -7.20 -0.04 9.49
CA VAL A 191 -6.54 -0.04 10.79
C VAL A 191 -5.46 1.03 10.86
N LEU A 192 -5.01 1.45 9.68
CA LEU A 192 -4.19 2.62 9.47
C LEU A 192 -4.97 3.93 9.57
N GLU A 193 -6.30 3.93 9.43
CA GLU A 193 -7.12 5.11 9.69
C GLU A 193 -7.20 5.43 11.18
N VAL A 194 -7.26 4.41 12.04
CA VAL A 194 -7.12 4.59 13.50
C VAL A 194 -5.80 5.29 13.81
N PHE A 195 -4.71 4.90 13.13
CA PHE A 195 -3.42 5.60 13.24
C PHE A 195 -3.50 7.06 12.83
N VAL A 196 -4.08 7.36 11.65
CA VAL A 196 -4.23 8.73 11.17
C VAL A 196 -4.97 9.58 12.20
N ARG A 197 -6.09 9.09 12.73
CA ARG A 197 -6.90 9.80 13.73
C ARG A 197 -6.17 9.99 15.06
N VAL A 198 -5.41 8.98 15.52
CA VAL A 198 -4.58 9.10 16.73
C VAL A 198 -3.54 10.21 16.59
N ILE A 199 -2.93 10.37 15.40
CA ILE A 199 -1.94 11.43 15.19
C ILE A 199 -2.59 12.81 14.95
N GLN A 200 -3.72 12.87 14.24
CA GLN A 200 -4.43 14.13 13.97
C GLN A 200 -4.84 14.87 15.26
N CYS A 201 -4.95 14.17 16.40
CA CYS A 201 -5.22 14.78 17.71
C CYS A 201 -4.12 15.75 18.20
N HIS A 202 -2.93 15.79 17.58
CA HIS A 202 -1.77 16.55 18.09
C HIS A 202 -1.35 17.79 17.27
N HIS A 203 -2.27 18.45 16.53
CA HIS A 203 -2.04 19.78 15.93
C HIS A 203 -0.80 19.91 14.99
N THR A 204 -0.42 18.84 14.29
CA THR A 204 0.56 18.92 13.18
C THR A 204 -0.15 18.84 11.83
N SER A 205 0.38 19.53 10.81
CA SER A 205 -0.14 19.51 9.44
C SER A 205 0.19 18.17 8.79
N LEU A 206 -0.56 17.15 9.20
CA LEU A 206 -0.35 15.77 8.81
C LEU A 206 -0.89 15.51 7.41
N PHE A 207 -0.05 15.01 6.50
CA PHE A 207 -0.48 14.65 5.15
C PHE A 207 -0.11 13.22 4.80
N LEU A 208 -1.12 12.36 4.65
CA LEU A 208 -0.88 10.93 4.53
C LEU A 208 -1.19 10.39 3.14
N SER A 209 -0.18 10.44 2.27
CA SER A 209 -0.27 9.72 1.02
C SER A 209 0.17 8.25 1.16
N TRP A 210 -0.79 7.33 1.05
CA TRP A 210 -0.49 5.91 1.05
C TRP A 210 -0.57 5.28 -0.33
N LYS A 211 0.55 4.76 -0.81
CA LYS A 211 0.67 3.49 -1.54
C LYS A 211 1.99 2.86 -1.05
N LEU A 212 1.99 1.57 -0.68
CA LEU A 212 3.17 0.80 -0.24
C LEU A 212 3.73 1.06 1.17
N GLY A 213 2.99 1.66 2.09
CA GLY A 213 3.46 1.76 3.48
C GLY A 213 4.30 3.01 3.81
N ILE A 214 4.14 4.10 3.05
CA ILE A 214 4.89 5.36 3.22
C ILE A 214 3.98 6.45 3.80
N LEU A 215 4.46 7.22 4.78
CA LEU A 215 3.79 8.40 5.36
C LEU A 215 4.65 9.66 5.20
N PHE A 216 4.00 10.83 5.15
CA PHE A 216 4.68 12.13 5.22
C PHE A 216 4.11 12.96 6.39
N TYR A 217 4.99 13.57 7.18
CA TYR A 217 4.62 14.47 8.28
C TYR A 217 5.35 15.79 8.07
N ASP A 218 4.64 16.89 7.86
CA ASP A 218 5.25 18.24 7.88
C ASP A 218 5.00 18.87 9.24
N THR A 219 6.06 19.32 9.88
CA THR A 219 6.01 19.92 11.22
C THR A 219 7.05 21.03 11.34
N GLU A 220 6.91 21.82 12.40
CA GLU A 220 7.95 22.75 12.83
C GLU A 220 9.26 21.98 13.11
N ALA A 221 10.39 22.58 12.74
CA ALA A 221 11.69 21.96 12.92
C ALA A 221 12.27 22.29 14.29
N ASP A 222 11.67 21.70 15.32
CA ASP A 222 12.11 21.80 16.72
C ASP A 222 12.15 20.41 17.39
N ILE A 223 12.86 20.33 18.51
CA ILE A 223 13.10 19.07 19.23
C ILE A 223 11.83 18.52 19.87
N ASP A 224 10.96 19.38 20.40
CA ASP A 224 9.75 18.97 21.10
C ASP A 224 8.77 18.32 20.12
N SER A 225 8.55 18.95 18.96
CA SER A 225 7.74 18.39 17.87
C SER A 225 8.25 17.03 17.40
N ILE A 226 9.56 16.88 17.22
CA ILE A 226 10.16 15.61 16.77
C ILE A 226 10.05 14.53 17.85
N GLN A 227 10.20 14.90 19.12
CA GLN A 227 10.04 13.97 20.24
C GLN A 227 8.59 13.46 20.32
N VAL A 228 7.60 14.36 20.19
CA VAL A 228 6.18 13.97 20.12
C VAL A 228 5.95 12.98 18.98
N ILE A 229 6.45 13.26 17.77
CA ILE A 229 6.28 12.36 16.63
C ILE A 229 6.94 11.00 16.90
N LYS A 230 8.14 10.97 17.47
CA LYS A 230 8.84 9.72 17.82
C LYS A 230 8.03 8.89 18.82
N ASP A 231 7.49 9.52 19.85
CA ASP A 231 6.73 8.84 20.90
C ASP A 231 5.42 8.31 20.34
N THR A 232 4.72 9.09 19.51
CA THR A 232 3.51 8.64 18.81
C THR A 232 3.78 7.48 17.85
N LEU A 233 4.88 7.51 17.09
CA LEU A 233 5.29 6.38 16.24
C LEU A 233 5.59 5.12 17.07
N SER A 234 6.19 5.28 18.25
CA SER A 234 6.55 4.17 19.13
C SER A 234 5.32 3.55 19.79
N GLU A 235 4.40 4.38 20.30
CA GLU A 235 3.12 3.95 20.85
C GLU A 235 2.28 3.22 19.80
N PHE A 236 2.18 3.78 18.60
CA PHE A 236 1.47 3.11 17.51
C PHE A 236 2.10 1.78 17.14
N ALA A 237 3.43 1.70 17.05
CA ALA A 237 4.11 0.44 16.76
C ALA A 237 3.86 -0.60 17.86
N ALA A 238 3.76 -0.18 19.13
CA ALA A 238 3.45 -1.06 20.25
C ALA A 238 2.01 -1.59 20.22
N LEU A 239 1.04 -0.76 19.84
CA LEU A 239 -0.37 -1.15 19.74
C LEU A 239 -0.68 -1.98 18.49
N SER A 240 -0.11 -1.58 17.35
CA SER A 240 -0.48 -2.13 16.03
C SER A 240 0.44 -3.21 15.51
N GLY A 241 1.63 -3.39 16.10
CA GLY A 241 2.72 -4.20 15.54
C GLY A 241 3.44 -3.57 14.35
N LEU A 242 2.96 -2.44 13.83
CA LEU A 242 3.53 -1.80 12.64
C LEU A 242 4.78 -1.00 12.99
N LYS A 243 5.92 -1.66 12.83
CA LYS A 243 7.23 -1.05 13.09
C LYS A 243 7.68 -0.21 11.92
N VAL A 244 8.23 0.96 12.24
CA VAL A 244 8.91 1.83 11.29
C VAL A 244 10.22 1.17 10.82
N ASN A 245 10.61 1.40 9.57
CA ASN A 245 11.91 1.04 9.01
C ASN A 245 12.85 2.25 9.07
N PRO A 246 13.78 2.34 10.04
CA PRO A 246 14.64 3.52 10.19
C PRO A 246 15.57 3.73 8.99
N HIS A 247 15.94 2.65 8.29
CA HIS A 247 16.85 2.70 7.13
C HIS A 247 16.16 3.15 5.83
N LYS A 248 14.83 3.08 5.77
CA LYS A 248 14.04 3.55 4.62
C LYS A 248 13.28 4.84 4.91
N SER A 249 13.16 5.19 6.20
CA SER A 249 12.57 6.42 6.66
C SER A 249 13.59 7.54 6.63
N GLN A 250 13.12 8.76 6.37
CA GLN A 250 13.96 9.94 6.15
C GLN A 250 13.38 11.16 6.86
N ILE A 251 14.24 12.00 7.40
CA ILE A 251 13.89 13.36 7.82
C ILE A 251 14.47 14.35 6.81
N ILE A 252 13.63 15.19 6.22
CA ILE A 252 13.99 16.21 5.25
C ILE A 252 13.87 17.56 5.95
N LEU A 253 14.98 18.28 6.08
CA LEU A 253 15.01 19.58 6.75
C LEU A 253 14.99 20.70 5.72
N SER A 254 14.16 21.72 5.95
CA SER A 254 14.20 22.94 5.15
C SER A 254 15.52 23.68 5.36
N LYS A 255 15.96 24.46 4.36
CA LYS A 255 17.17 25.29 4.45
C LYS A 255 17.09 26.37 5.54
N ALA A 256 15.89 26.70 6.03
CA ALA A 256 15.71 27.61 7.15
C ALA A 256 16.21 27.01 8.49
N VAL A 257 16.34 25.68 8.58
CA VAL A 257 16.92 24.99 9.74
C VAL A 257 18.44 25.17 9.72
N GLN A 258 18.95 25.96 10.67
CA GLN A 258 20.39 26.23 10.79
C GLN A 258 21.00 25.66 12.08
N GLN A 259 20.16 25.40 13.09
CA GLN A 259 20.56 24.89 14.42
C GLN A 259 19.88 23.54 14.70
N ASP A 260 20.41 22.80 15.66
CA ASP A 260 19.85 21.55 16.22
C ASP A 260 19.56 20.41 15.24
N LYS A 261 19.99 20.56 13.98
CA LYS A 261 19.84 19.59 12.90
C LYS A 261 20.27 18.18 13.31
N GLN A 262 21.48 18.05 13.84
CA GLN A 262 22.02 16.73 14.20
C GLN A 262 21.23 16.13 15.37
N GLN A 263 20.87 16.95 16.35
CA GLN A 263 20.07 16.52 17.50
C GLN A 263 18.69 16.02 17.07
N MET A 264 18.03 16.72 16.14
CA MET A 264 16.74 16.30 15.56
C MET A 264 16.84 14.94 14.85
N ILE A 265 17.89 14.74 14.06
CA ILE A 265 18.17 13.47 13.37
C ILE A 265 18.41 12.35 14.39
N ASP A 266 19.22 12.61 15.41
CA ASP A 266 19.58 11.65 16.45
C ASP A 266 18.37 11.26 17.32
N VAL A 267 17.51 12.23 17.65
CA VAL A 267 16.26 11.98 18.37
C VAL A 267 15.37 11.05 17.57
N LEU A 268 15.10 11.36 16.30
CA LEU A 268 14.19 10.57 15.48
C LEU A 268 14.78 9.20 15.09
N GLY A 269 16.10 9.12 14.92
CA GLY A 269 16.82 7.90 14.54
C GLY A 269 16.65 7.51 13.07
N PHE A 270 16.27 8.45 12.20
CA PHE A 270 16.13 8.24 10.75
C PHE A 270 17.32 8.82 9.99
N GLN A 271 17.44 8.46 8.71
CA GLN A 271 18.45 9.07 7.85
C GLN A 271 18.04 10.48 7.43
N GLU A 272 19.02 11.38 7.23
CA GLU A 272 18.73 12.65 6.58
C GLU A 272 18.39 12.43 5.10
N GLY A 273 17.25 12.99 4.68
CA GLY A 273 16.81 13.04 3.29
C GLY A 273 17.11 14.39 2.65
N PHE A 274 17.44 14.36 1.36
CA PHE A 274 17.70 15.56 0.57
C PHE A 274 16.76 15.64 -0.64
N LEU A 275 16.44 16.87 -1.06
CA LEU A 275 15.70 17.09 -2.29
C LEU A 275 16.64 17.09 -3.50
N PRO A 276 16.25 16.50 -4.64
CA PRO A 276 14.97 15.83 -4.88
C PRO A 276 14.83 14.45 -4.23
N VAL A 277 13.71 14.20 -3.54
CA VAL A 277 13.39 12.89 -2.95
C VAL A 277 12.43 12.13 -3.86
N ARG A 278 12.67 10.84 -4.11
CA ARG A 278 11.72 10.04 -4.91
C ARG A 278 10.50 9.65 -4.10
N TYR A 279 9.33 9.89 -4.68
CA TYR A 279 8.04 9.45 -4.18
C TYR A 279 7.19 8.88 -5.31
N LEU A 280 6.74 7.63 -5.16
CA LEU A 280 5.95 6.91 -6.18
C LEU A 280 6.57 6.88 -7.59
N GLY A 281 7.89 7.01 -7.67
CA GLY A 281 8.64 7.05 -8.93
C GLY A 281 8.93 8.46 -9.46
N VAL A 282 8.26 9.49 -8.91
CA VAL A 282 8.43 10.89 -9.28
C VAL A 282 9.42 11.59 -8.33
N PRO A 283 10.37 12.39 -8.84
CA PRO A 283 11.19 13.24 -7.98
C PRO A 283 10.37 14.39 -7.42
N LEU A 284 10.24 14.47 -6.10
CA LEU A 284 9.70 15.63 -5.40
C LEU A 284 10.80 16.68 -5.28
N ILE A 285 10.52 17.89 -5.75
CA ILE A 285 11.45 19.01 -5.82
C ILE A 285 10.88 20.18 -5.02
N SER A 286 11.70 21.11 -4.54
CA SER A 286 11.18 22.33 -3.90
C SER A 286 11.02 23.52 -4.88
N SER A 287 11.33 23.30 -6.16
CA SER A 287 11.29 24.31 -7.23
C SER A 287 10.48 23.83 -8.45
N ARG A 288 10.40 24.64 -9.51
CA ARG A 288 9.83 24.21 -10.80
C ARG A 288 10.63 23.03 -11.39
N LEU A 289 9.91 22.09 -12.01
CA LEU A 289 10.46 20.91 -12.68
C LEU A 289 11.34 21.32 -13.85
N LYS A 290 12.59 20.87 -13.88
CA LYS A 290 13.52 21.09 -14.99
C LYS A 290 13.56 19.86 -15.88
N ILE A 291 13.93 20.05 -17.15
CA ILE A 291 14.15 18.96 -18.11
C ILE A 291 15.14 17.91 -17.55
N ALA A 292 16.15 18.35 -16.81
CA ALA A 292 17.12 17.47 -16.16
C ALA A 292 16.47 16.50 -15.13
N ASP A 293 15.43 16.93 -14.43
CA ASP A 293 14.73 16.11 -13.42
C ASP A 293 13.92 14.98 -14.08
N CYS A 294 13.52 15.15 -15.35
CA CYS A 294 12.84 14.14 -16.16
C CYS A 294 13.81 13.09 -16.75
N LYS A 295 15.12 13.35 -16.79
CA LYS A 295 16.11 12.45 -17.42
C LYS A 295 16.02 11.01 -16.91
N PRO A 296 15.89 10.73 -15.60
CA PRO A 296 15.79 9.35 -15.11
C PRO A 296 14.53 8.61 -15.57
N LEU A 297 13.43 9.33 -15.83
CA LEU A 297 12.22 8.74 -16.41
C LEU A 297 12.47 8.37 -17.87
N ILE A 298 13.11 9.26 -18.62
CA ILE A 298 13.52 9.03 -20.02
C ILE A 298 14.47 7.85 -20.11
N ASP A 299 15.51 7.79 -19.28
CA ASP A 299 16.49 6.69 -19.27
C ASP A 299 15.83 5.33 -18.99
N LYS A 300 14.81 5.31 -18.13
CA LYS A 300 14.03 4.11 -17.83
C LYS A 300 13.18 3.66 -19.03
N LEU A 301 12.64 4.60 -19.80
CA LEU A 301 11.93 4.32 -21.03
C LEU A 301 12.87 3.78 -22.10
N ASP A 302 13.99 4.45 -22.31
CA ASP A 302 15.02 4.03 -23.27
C ASP A 302 15.52 2.63 -22.94
N SER A 303 15.79 2.34 -21.67
CA SER A 303 16.21 1.00 -21.21
C SER A 303 15.16 -0.08 -21.52
N ARG A 304 13.88 0.24 -21.36
CA ARG A 304 12.78 -0.71 -21.62
C ARG A 304 12.58 -0.96 -23.11
N ILE A 305 12.71 0.09 -23.93
CA ILE A 305 12.65 0.00 -25.40
C ILE A 305 13.87 -0.75 -25.94
N ALA A 306 15.07 -0.43 -25.44
CA ALA A 306 16.31 -1.12 -25.80
C ALA A 306 16.25 -2.61 -25.45
N GLY A 307 15.62 -2.97 -24.32
CA GLY A 307 15.35 -4.36 -23.92
C GLY A 307 14.49 -5.17 -24.90
N TRP A 308 13.83 -4.52 -25.86
CA TRP A 308 13.03 -5.17 -26.91
C TRP A 308 13.71 -5.21 -28.26
N SER A 309 14.86 -4.57 -28.41
CA SER A 309 15.63 -4.58 -29.65
C SER A 309 16.05 -6.00 -30.08
N HIS A 310 16.22 -6.89 -29.10
CA HIS A 310 16.61 -8.29 -29.29
C HIS A 310 15.42 -9.22 -29.62
N LEU A 311 14.17 -8.74 -29.50
CA LEU A 311 13.00 -9.54 -29.85
C LEU A 311 12.78 -9.49 -31.37
N ASN A 312 12.62 -10.67 -31.99
CA ASN A 312 12.24 -10.82 -33.39
C ASN A 312 10.76 -10.48 -33.61
N LEU A 313 10.43 -9.20 -33.43
CA LEU A 313 9.08 -8.65 -33.59
C LEU A 313 8.94 -7.97 -34.95
N SER A 314 7.75 -8.10 -35.55
CA SER A 314 7.37 -7.31 -36.72
C SER A 314 7.38 -5.81 -36.38
N PHE A 315 7.46 -4.96 -37.40
CA PHE A 315 7.36 -3.51 -37.23
C PHE A 315 6.09 -3.12 -36.44
N ALA A 316 4.95 -3.72 -36.77
CA ALA A 316 3.68 -3.51 -36.06
C ALA A 316 3.75 -3.96 -34.59
N GLY A 317 4.39 -5.10 -34.30
CA GLY A 317 4.59 -5.58 -32.93
C GLY A 317 5.45 -4.64 -32.09
N ARG A 318 6.53 -4.10 -32.68
CA ARG A 318 7.39 -3.10 -32.02
C ARG A 318 6.64 -1.79 -31.77
N ALA A 319 5.90 -1.30 -32.77
CA ALA A 319 5.08 -0.10 -32.63
C ALA A 319 4.04 -0.25 -31.51
N GLN A 320 3.34 -1.39 -31.45
CA GLN A 320 2.36 -1.67 -30.41
C GLN A 320 2.97 -1.72 -29.01
N LEU A 321 4.14 -2.34 -28.85
CA LEU A 321 4.85 -2.37 -27.57
C LEU A 321 5.30 -0.98 -27.13
N ILE A 322 5.88 -0.18 -28.03
CA ILE A 322 6.27 1.20 -27.74
C ILE A 322 5.03 2.02 -27.37
N GLN A 323 3.95 1.91 -28.14
CA GLN A 323 2.71 2.59 -27.88
C GLN A 323 2.12 2.19 -26.52
N SER A 324 2.18 0.91 -26.14
CA SER A 324 1.72 0.45 -24.83
C SER A 324 2.51 1.05 -23.66
N VAL A 325 3.82 1.29 -23.83
CA VAL A 325 4.65 1.92 -22.79
C VAL A 325 4.36 3.40 -22.71
N LEU A 326 4.34 4.10 -23.84
CA LEU A 326 4.01 5.52 -23.88
C LEU A 326 2.60 5.77 -23.35
N SER A 327 1.66 4.88 -23.67
CA SER A 327 0.28 4.94 -23.17
C SER A 327 0.11 4.50 -21.72
N THR A 328 1.20 4.21 -20.99
CA THR A 328 1.13 4.05 -19.53
C THR A 328 1.74 5.24 -18.81
N LEU A 329 2.53 6.08 -19.50
CA LEU A 329 3.18 7.25 -18.89
C LEU A 329 2.19 8.35 -18.52
N HIS A 330 1.19 8.60 -19.37
CA HIS A 330 0.15 9.59 -19.11
C HIS A 330 -0.82 9.19 -17.99
N SER A 331 -0.76 7.94 -17.52
CA SER A 331 -1.52 7.42 -16.38
C SER A 331 -0.69 7.29 -15.10
N TYR A 332 0.58 7.73 -15.12
CA TYR A 332 1.47 7.82 -13.96
C TYR A 332 1.46 9.19 -13.31
#